data_AF-A0A6B3EUL4-F1
#
_entry.id   AF-A0A6B3EUL4-F1
#
_cell.length_a   1.000
_cell.length_b   1.000
_cell.length_c   1.000
_cell.angle_alpha   90.00
_cell.angle_beta   90.00
_cell.angle_gamma   90.00
#
_symmetry.space_group_name_H-M   'P 1'
#
loop_
_entity.id
_entity.type
_entity.pdbx_description
1 polymer ?
#
loop_
_entity_poly.entity_id
_entity_poly.type
_entity_poly.pdbx_seq_one_letter_code
_entity_poly.pdbx_strand_id
1 'polypeptide(L)'
;SPIIFCTIVLGIGSVRKAAKVGAVGGLALGYFLVMSTVALAIGILVGNLLEPGQGLHLTESVREVGAAQAPKASESTVDFLLGIIPTTLVSAFTSEKVLQTLLVALLVGFALQALGKSGEPVLRGIGHLQKLVFRVLSMIMWAAPVGAFGAMAAVVGETGVDALKSLAVIMIGFYVTCLLFVVLVLGALLRLFARVNILLLLKYLAREFLLILSTSSSESALPRLIAKMEHLGVSRPVVGITVPTGYSFNLDG
;
A
#
# COMPACT_ATOMS: atom_id res chain seq x y z
N SER A 1 -7.18 -6.26 -6.78
CA SER A 1 -6.71 -7.66 -6.93
C SER A 1 -6.23 -8.12 -8.32
N PRO A 2 -6.97 -8.00 -9.43
CA PRO A 2 -6.61 -8.67 -10.71
C PRO A 2 -5.24 -8.27 -11.29
N ILE A 3 -4.86 -7.00 -11.15
CA ILE A 3 -3.55 -6.53 -11.60
C ILE A 3 -2.39 -7.09 -10.78
N ILE A 4 -2.57 -7.23 -9.47
CA ILE A 4 -1.58 -7.76 -8.54
C ILE A 4 -1.27 -9.20 -8.95
N PHE A 5 -2.32 -9.98 -9.15
CA PHE A 5 -2.19 -11.35 -9.63
C PHE A 5 -1.42 -11.44 -10.95
N CYS A 6 -1.85 -10.68 -11.97
CA CYS A 6 -1.18 -10.73 -13.27
C CYS A 6 0.29 -10.33 -13.18
N THR A 7 0.59 -9.24 -12.46
CA THR A 7 1.95 -8.69 -12.32
C THR A 7 2.87 -9.66 -11.60
N ILE A 8 2.42 -10.27 -10.50
CA ILE A 8 3.19 -11.27 -9.76
C ILE A 8 3.41 -12.52 -10.61
N VAL A 9 2.35 -13.06 -11.22
CA VAL A 9 2.46 -14.29 -12.02
C VAL A 9 3.40 -14.10 -13.21
N LEU A 10 3.30 -12.96 -13.90
CA LEU A 10 4.22 -12.61 -14.99
C LEU A 10 5.63 -12.33 -14.47
N GLY A 11 5.77 -11.69 -13.31
CA GLY A 11 7.06 -11.43 -12.67
C GLY A 11 7.80 -12.71 -12.31
N ILE A 12 7.13 -13.67 -11.66
CA ILE A 12 7.74 -14.93 -11.21
C ILE A 12 7.89 -15.91 -12.36
N GLY A 13 6.84 -16.09 -13.16
CA GLY A 13 6.84 -17.01 -14.29
C GLY A 13 7.82 -16.65 -15.40
N SER A 14 8.23 -15.38 -15.51
CA SER A 14 9.26 -14.94 -16.48
C SER A 14 10.70 -15.04 -15.96
N VAL A 15 10.90 -15.21 -14.66
CA VAL A 15 12.22 -15.32 -14.05
C VAL A 15 12.65 -16.78 -14.07
N ARG A 16 13.87 -17.10 -14.54
CA ARG A 16 14.38 -18.48 -14.55
C ARG A 16 14.87 -19.03 -13.20
N LYS A 17 14.95 -18.20 -12.15
CA LYS A 17 15.53 -18.56 -10.84
C LYS A 17 14.61 -18.15 -9.69
N ALA A 18 13.81 -19.10 -9.17
CA ALA A 18 12.98 -18.94 -7.97
C ALA A 18 13.75 -18.36 -6.76
N ALA A 19 15.01 -18.73 -6.59
CA ALA A 19 15.87 -18.23 -5.51
C ALA A 19 16.04 -16.69 -5.52
N LYS A 20 16.03 -16.05 -6.70
CA LYS A 20 16.12 -14.58 -6.78
C LYS A 20 14.83 -13.89 -6.31
N VAL A 21 13.67 -14.51 -6.56
CA VAL A 21 12.35 -14.01 -6.15
C VAL A 21 12.24 -14.00 -4.62
N GLY A 22 12.62 -15.11 -3.98
CA GLY A 22 12.63 -15.21 -2.51
C GLY A 22 13.60 -14.22 -1.85
N ALA A 23 14.79 -14.02 -2.42
CA ALA A 23 15.76 -13.05 -1.91
C ALA A 23 15.24 -11.60 -1.97
N VAL A 24 14.57 -11.21 -3.06
CA VAL A 24 13.98 -9.86 -3.19
C VAL A 24 12.83 -9.68 -2.20
N GLY A 25 11.94 -10.67 -2.05
CA GLY A 25 10.85 -10.61 -1.08
C GLY A 25 11.34 -10.53 0.36
N GLY A 26 12.33 -11.35 0.73
CA GLY A 26 12.93 -11.32 2.07
C GLY A 26 13.64 -10.00 2.38
N LEU A 27 14.39 -9.45 1.42
CA LEU A 27 15.01 -8.14 1.57
C LEU A 27 13.97 -7.02 1.72
N ALA A 28 12.86 -7.10 0.98
CA ALA A 28 11.76 -6.15 1.09
C ALA A 28 11.09 -6.21 2.47
N LEU A 29 10.80 -7.40 3.00
CA LEU A 29 10.23 -7.56 4.34
C LEU A 29 11.17 -7.04 5.44
N GLY A 30 12.47 -7.36 5.34
CA GLY A 30 13.47 -6.82 6.26
C GLY A 30 13.54 -5.28 6.21
N TYR A 31 13.49 -4.71 5.00
CA TYR A 31 13.38 -3.27 4.82
C TYR A 31 12.11 -2.70 5.45
N PHE A 32 10.93 -3.29 5.21
CA PHE A 32 9.66 -2.81 5.77
C PHE A 32 9.67 -2.81 7.30
N LEU A 33 10.11 -3.89 7.94
CA LEU A 33 10.19 -3.93 9.41
C LEU A 33 11.08 -2.81 9.97
N VAL A 34 12.23 -2.56 9.35
CA VAL A 34 13.14 -1.50 9.78
C VAL A 34 12.49 -0.13 9.59
N MET A 35 11.91 0.12 8.42
CA MET A 35 11.29 1.40 8.10
C MET A 35 10.08 1.71 8.97
N SER A 36 9.20 0.74 9.21
CA SER A 36 8.05 0.90 10.10
C SER A 36 8.48 1.13 11.54
N THR A 37 9.56 0.49 12.00
CA THR A 37 10.12 0.75 13.34
C THR A 37 10.64 2.17 13.47
N VAL A 38 11.35 2.67 12.44
CA VAL A 38 11.83 4.06 12.40
C VAL A 38 10.67 5.04 12.33
N ALA A 39 9.66 4.78 11.49
CA ALA A 39 8.46 5.61 11.38
C ALA A 39 7.72 5.72 12.71
N LEU A 40 7.53 4.58 13.40
CA LEU A 40 6.93 4.51 14.73
C LEU A 40 7.73 5.33 15.76
N ALA A 41 9.06 5.21 15.76
CA ALA A 41 9.93 5.97 16.66
C ALA A 41 9.78 7.49 16.46
N ILE A 42 9.72 7.95 15.20
CA ILE A 42 9.49 9.36 14.89
C ILE A 42 8.07 9.79 15.28
N GLY A 43 7.07 8.95 15.01
CA GLY A 43 5.67 9.22 15.39
C GLY A 43 5.50 9.38 16.91
N ILE A 44 6.12 8.51 17.70
CA ILE A 44 6.13 8.61 19.16
C ILE A 44 6.85 9.89 19.61
N LEU A 45 7.99 10.23 19.00
CA LEU A 45 8.73 11.45 19.32
C LEU A 45 7.88 12.71 19.06
N VAL A 46 7.29 12.82 17.87
CA VAL A 46 6.46 13.99 17.51
C VAL A 46 5.17 14.03 18.34
N GLY A 47 4.53 12.89 18.58
CA GLY A 47 3.35 12.77 19.43
C GLY A 47 3.60 13.22 20.87
N ASN A 48 4.74 12.84 21.45
CA ASN A 48 5.14 13.27 22.79
C ASN A 48 5.51 14.76 22.87
N LEU A 49 5.91 15.38 21.76
CA LEU A 49 6.21 16.82 21.71
C LEU A 49 4.97 17.69 21.53
N LEU A 50 3.99 17.22 20.76
CA LEU A 50 2.76 17.97 20.46
C LEU A 50 1.68 17.79 21.52
N GLU A 51 1.74 16.69 22.29
CA GLU A 51 0.80 16.34 23.34
C GLU A 51 -0.66 16.66 22.97
N PRO A 52 -1.16 16.16 21.82
CA PRO A 52 -2.40 16.64 21.22
C PRO A 52 -3.67 16.37 22.04
N GLY A 53 -3.55 15.64 23.15
CA GLY A 53 -4.62 15.38 24.11
C GLY A 53 -4.70 16.37 25.28
N GLN A 54 -3.72 17.26 25.46
CA GLN A 54 -3.78 18.27 26.52
C GLN A 54 -4.92 19.26 26.24
N GLY A 55 -5.92 19.27 27.12
CA GLY A 55 -7.12 20.11 27.00
C GLY A 55 -8.38 19.38 26.53
N LEU A 56 -8.31 18.08 26.22
CA LEU A 56 -9.51 17.27 26.00
C LEU A 56 -10.17 16.92 27.34
N HIS A 57 -11.22 17.66 27.71
CA HIS A 57 -12.10 17.28 28.81
C HIS A 57 -13.04 16.15 28.37
N LEU A 58 -12.51 14.92 28.36
CA LEU A 58 -13.29 13.74 28.03
C LEU A 58 -14.23 13.39 29.20
N THR A 59 -15.53 13.59 29.01
CA THR A 59 -16.56 13.14 29.94
C THR A 59 -16.60 11.60 29.98
N GLU A 60 -16.97 11.02 31.12
CA GLU A 60 -17.08 9.57 31.31
C GLU A 60 -17.96 8.89 30.23
N SER A 61 -19.02 9.57 29.79
CA SER A 61 -19.91 9.09 28.72
C SER A 61 -19.23 8.99 27.35
N VAL A 62 -18.29 9.88 27.03
CA VAL A 62 -17.52 9.85 25.77
C VAL A 62 -16.49 8.72 25.81
N ARG A 63 -15.96 8.43 27.00
CA ARG A 63 -15.00 7.35 27.22
C ARG A 63 -15.63 5.96 27.02
N GLU A 64 -16.86 5.75 27.50
CA GLU A 64 -17.58 4.49 27.28
C GLU A 64 -17.92 4.25 25.80
N VAL A 65 -18.35 5.29 25.08
CA VAL A 65 -18.61 5.21 23.63
C VAL A 65 -17.31 4.91 22.86
N GLY A 66 -16.20 5.57 23.22
CA GLY A 66 -14.90 5.31 22.63
C GLY A 66 -14.39 3.89 22.93
N ALA A 67 -14.61 3.37 24.13
CA ALA A 67 -14.23 2.00 24.49
C ALA A 67 -15.06 0.94 23.76
N ALA A 68 -16.34 1.22 23.45
CA ALA A 68 -17.18 0.35 22.65
C ALA A 68 -16.84 0.38 21.15
N GLN A 69 -16.33 1.50 20.64
CA GLN A 69 -15.85 1.66 19.26
C GLN A 69 -14.39 1.27 19.07
N ALA A 70 -13.61 1.18 20.14
CA ALA A 70 -12.24 0.71 20.07
C ALA A 70 -12.24 -0.71 19.47
N PRO A 71 -11.51 -0.96 18.38
CA PRO A 71 -11.42 -2.29 17.82
C PRO A 71 -10.94 -3.22 18.92
N LYS A 72 -11.71 -4.29 19.20
CA LYS A 72 -11.33 -5.31 20.17
C LYS A 72 -9.90 -5.75 19.82
N ALA A 73 -9.00 -5.63 20.80
CA ALA A 73 -7.60 -5.93 20.59
C ALA A 73 -7.43 -7.34 19.98
N SER A 74 -6.76 -7.37 18.83
CA SER A 74 -6.22 -8.53 18.10
C SER A 74 -7.20 -9.52 17.46
N GLU A 75 -7.21 -9.54 16.12
CA GLU A 75 -7.09 -10.85 15.45
C GLU A 75 -5.82 -11.50 16.03
N SER A 76 -5.94 -12.70 16.59
CA SER A 76 -4.77 -13.46 17.04
C SER A 76 -3.73 -13.53 15.92
N THR A 77 -2.43 -13.58 16.22
CA THR A 77 -1.39 -13.85 15.20
C THR A 77 -1.75 -15.09 14.37
N VAL A 78 -2.42 -16.06 14.98
CA VAL A 78 -2.96 -17.25 14.32
C VAL A 78 -4.06 -16.90 13.32
N ASP A 79 -5.03 -16.07 13.71
CA ASP A 79 -6.14 -15.65 12.85
C ASP A 79 -5.65 -14.81 11.67
N PHE A 80 -4.66 -13.95 11.88
CA PHE A 80 -4.01 -13.19 10.82
C PHE A 80 -3.35 -14.14 9.80
N LEU A 81 -2.54 -15.10 10.27
CA LEU A 81 -1.85 -16.07 9.41
C LEU A 81 -2.85 -16.96 8.64
N LEU A 82 -3.89 -17.44 9.31
CA LEU A 82 -4.97 -18.20 8.66
C LEU A 82 -5.74 -17.34 7.66
N GLY A 83 -5.90 -16.04 7.93
CA GLY A 83 -6.52 -15.07 7.05
C GLY A 83 -5.79 -14.84 5.73
N ILE A 84 -4.50 -15.22 5.63
CA ILE A 84 -3.71 -15.18 4.40
C ILE A 84 -4.13 -16.29 3.43
N ILE A 85 -4.61 -17.42 3.94
CA ILE A 85 -5.01 -18.57 3.14
C ILE A 85 -6.45 -18.34 2.67
N PRO A 86 -6.70 -18.18 1.36
CA PRO A 86 -8.05 -18.01 0.87
C PRO A 86 -8.82 -19.32 0.96
N THR A 87 -10.11 -19.23 1.27
CA THR A 87 -11.02 -20.39 1.30
C THR A 87 -11.16 -21.06 -0.06
N THR A 88 -11.02 -20.29 -1.15
CA THR A 88 -11.07 -20.77 -2.54
C THR A 88 -10.11 -19.95 -3.41
N LEU A 89 -9.70 -20.48 -4.57
CA LEU A 89 -8.86 -19.70 -5.50
C LEU A 89 -9.54 -18.41 -5.99
N VAL A 90 -10.88 -18.45 -6.14
CA VAL A 90 -11.65 -17.31 -6.64
C VAL A 90 -11.86 -16.26 -5.54
N SER A 91 -11.99 -16.68 -4.27
CA SER A 91 -12.19 -15.74 -3.17
C SER A 91 -11.02 -14.78 -3.00
N ALA A 92 -9.79 -15.20 -3.34
CA ALA A 92 -8.64 -14.30 -3.38
C ALA A 92 -8.80 -13.10 -4.33
N PHE A 93 -9.73 -13.14 -5.29
CA PHE A 93 -10.01 -12.03 -6.22
C PHE A 93 -11.24 -11.20 -5.84
N THR A 94 -12.15 -11.76 -5.04
CA THR A 94 -13.39 -11.11 -4.61
C THR A 94 -13.32 -10.57 -3.19
N SER A 95 -12.41 -11.10 -2.38
CA SER A 95 -12.15 -10.62 -1.02
C SER A 95 -11.32 -9.34 -1.04
N GLU A 96 -11.55 -8.48 -0.06
CA GLU A 96 -10.81 -7.22 0.15
C GLU A 96 -9.38 -7.45 0.68
N LYS A 97 -9.00 -8.71 0.93
CA LYS A 97 -7.68 -9.08 1.45
C LYS A 97 -6.66 -9.24 0.32
N VAL A 98 -5.88 -8.19 0.05
CA VAL A 98 -4.80 -8.18 -0.96
C VAL A 98 -3.77 -9.30 -0.73
N LEU A 99 -3.50 -9.65 0.53
CA LEU A 99 -2.53 -10.68 0.90
C LEU A 99 -2.93 -12.08 0.40
N GLN A 100 -4.23 -12.38 0.32
CA GLN A 100 -4.74 -13.62 -0.26
C GLN A 100 -4.47 -13.68 -1.77
N THR A 101 -4.71 -12.59 -2.49
CA THR A 101 -4.38 -12.49 -3.92
C THR A 101 -2.89 -12.72 -4.16
N LEU A 102 -2.05 -12.16 -3.29
CA LEU A 102 -0.60 -12.29 -3.37
C LEU A 102 -0.15 -13.74 -3.19
N LEU A 103 -0.68 -14.46 -2.20
CA LEU A 103 -0.38 -15.88 -1.99
C LEU A 103 -0.75 -16.72 -3.23
N VAL A 104 -1.97 -16.55 -3.75
CA VAL A 104 -2.43 -17.28 -4.93
C VAL A 104 -1.56 -16.96 -6.15
N ALA A 105 -1.20 -15.70 -6.34
CA ALA A 105 -0.35 -15.28 -7.44
C ALA A 105 1.08 -15.87 -7.36
N LEU A 106 1.65 -15.98 -6.15
CA LEU A 106 2.93 -16.65 -5.92
C LEU A 106 2.86 -18.12 -6.31
N LEU A 107 1.85 -18.85 -5.81
CA LEU A 107 1.67 -20.27 -6.09
C LEU A 107 1.51 -20.54 -7.61
N VAL A 108 0.65 -19.76 -8.28
CA VAL A 108 0.45 -19.87 -9.73
C VAL A 108 1.73 -19.50 -10.50
N GLY A 109 2.45 -18.46 -10.06
CA GLY A 109 3.72 -18.04 -10.66
C GLY A 109 4.78 -19.13 -10.60
N PHE A 110 4.96 -19.76 -9.43
CA PHE A 110 5.90 -20.88 -9.27
C PHE A 110 5.47 -22.13 -10.04
N ALA A 111 4.16 -22.44 -10.08
CA ALA A 111 3.64 -23.55 -10.87
C ALA A 111 3.94 -23.35 -12.37
N LEU A 112 3.66 -22.16 -12.92
CA LEU A 112 3.97 -21.85 -14.33
C LEU A 112 5.46 -21.90 -14.64
N GLN A 113 6.30 -21.45 -13.71
CA GLN A 113 7.75 -21.56 -13.84
C GLN A 113 8.20 -23.04 -13.90
N ALA A 114 7.61 -23.90 -13.07
CA ALA A 114 7.88 -25.35 -13.06
C ALA A 114 7.40 -26.05 -14.34
N LEU A 115 6.31 -25.58 -14.96
CA LEU A 115 5.79 -26.09 -16.23
C LEU A 115 6.71 -25.77 -17.44
N GLY A 116 7.65 -24.83 -17.30
CA GLY A 116 8.60 -24.48 -18.34
C GLY A 116 7.92 -24.05 -19.66
N LYS A 117 8.35 -24.64 -20.79
CA LYS A 117 7.83 -24.28 -22.12
C LYS A 117 6.32 -24.50 -22.26
N SER A 118 5.77 -25.51 -21.57
CA SER A 118 4.33 -25.81 -21.62
C SER A 118 3.48 -24.71 -20.95
N GLY A 119 4.07 -23.89 -20.07
CA GLY A 119 3.40 -22.76 -19.41
C GLY A 119 3.39 -21.46 -20.23
N GLU A 120 4.15 -21.37 -21.33
CA GLU A 120 4.27 -20.14 -22.13
C GLU A 120 2.93 -19.60 -22.69
N PRO A 121 2.00 -20.44 -23.21
CA PRO A 121 0.71 -19.95 -23.70
C PRO A 121 -0.12 -19.30 -22.59
N VAL A 122 -0.12 -19.88 -21.38
CA VAL A 122 -0.83 -19.34 -20.22
C VAL A 122 -0.21 -18.03 -19.80
N LEU A 123 1.13 -17.96 -19.76
CA LEU A 123 1.85 -16.74 -19.41
C LEU A 123 1.58 -15.61 -20.41
N ARG A 124 1.49 -15.91 -21.71
CA ARG A 124 1.05 -14.93 -22.73
C ARG A 124 -0.39 -14.46 -22.51
N GLY A 125 -1.31 -15.39 -22.22
CA GLY A 125 -2.70 -15.06 -21.90
C GLY A 125 -2.83 -14.09 -20.72
N ILE A 126 -2.10 -14.36 -19.63
CA ILE A 126 -2.03 -13.46 -18.47
C ILE A 126 -1.41 -12.11 -18.86
N GLY A 127 -0.43 -12.08 -19.75
CA GLY A 127 0.12 -10.85 -20.34
C GLY A 127 -0.92 -9.99 -21.05
N HIS A 128 -1.83 -10.60 -21.81
CA HIS A 128 -2.94 -9.89 -22.45
C HIS A 128 -3.95 -9.41 -21.42
N LEU A 129 -4.27 -10.22 -20.42
CA LEU A 129 -5.14 -9.84 -19.31
C LEU A 129 -4.58 -8.64 -18.54
N GLN A 130 -3.27 -8.61 -18.25
CA GLN A 130 -2.62 -7.46 -17.62
C GLN A 130 -2.82 -6.18 -18.44
N LYS A 131 -2.61 -6.24 -19.76
CA LYS A 131 -2.82 -5.08 -20.65
C LYS A 131 -4.27 -4.61 -20.64
N LEU A 132 -5.23 -5.55 -20.67
CA LEU A 132 -6.65 -5.24 -20.57
C LEU A 132 -6.96 -4.51 -19.25
N VAL A 133 -6.48 -5.05 -18.13
CA VAL A 133 -6.66 -4.45 -16.81
C VAL A 133 -6.04 -3.04 -16.77
N PHE A 134 -4.83 -2.83 -17.30
CA PHE A 134 -4.24 -1.50 -17.41
C PHE A 134 -5.08 -0.53 -18.24
N ARG A 135 -5.72 -1.01 -19.32
CA ARG A 135 -6.60 -0.18 -20.14
C ARG A 135 -7.86 0.23 -19.37
N VAL A 136 -8.48 -0.71 -18.65
CA VAL A 136 -9.63 -0.44 -17.77
C VAL A 136 -9.27 0.59 -16.70
N LEU A 137 -8.13 0.42 -16.04
CA LEU A 137 -7.65 1.35 -15.03
C LEU A 137 -7.44 2.75 -15.61
N SER A 138 -6.85 2.84 -16.81
CA SER A 138 -6.67 4.12 -17.50
C SER A 138 -8.00 4.83 -17.75
N MET A 139 -9.09 4.10 -18.01
CA MET A 139 -10.43 4.68 -18.18
C MET A 139 -11.00 5.18 -16.85
N ILE A 140 -10.93 4.37 -15.79
CA ILE A 140 -11.40 4.76 -14.44
C ILE A 140 -10.68 6.03 -13.97
N MET A 141 -9.40 6.17 -14.33
CA MET A 141 -8.60 7.33 -13.94
C MET A 141 -9.07 8.67 -14.52
N TRP A 142 -9.86 8.68 -15.59
CA TRP A 142 -10.51 9.91 -16.06
C TRP A 142 -11.62 10.37 -15.13
N ALA A 143 -12.30 9.45 -14.45
CA ALA A 143 -13.36 9.75 -13.49
C ALA A 143 -12.83 10.05 -12.08
N ALA A 144 -11.59 9.65 -11.78
CA ALA A 144 -10.98 9.83 -10.47
C ALA A 144 -11.04 11.26 -9.90
N PRO A 145 -10.80 12.34 -10.66
CA PRO A 145 -10.90 13.71 -10.12
C PRO A 145 -12.30 14.07 -9.61
N VAL A 146 -13.34 13.51 -10.20
CA VAL A 146 -14.73 13.75 -9.78
C VAL A 146 -15.03 12.98 -8.50
N GLY A 147 -14.60 11.72 -8.41
CA GLY A 147 -14.70 10.94 -7.18
C GLY A 147 -13.92 11.58 -6.03
N ALA A 148 -12.72 12.07 -6.33
CA ALA A 148 -11.87 12.81 -5.41
C ALA A 148 -12.56 14.03 -4.81
N PHE A 149 -13.21 14.83 -5.66
CA PHE A 149 -13.97 16.00 -5.24
C PHE A 149 -15.15 15.60 -4.34
N GLY A 150 -15.92 14.58 -4.72
CA GLY A 150 -17.08 14.14 -3.94
C GLY A 150 -16.70 13.63 -2.54
N ALA A 151 -15.63 12.84 -2.45
CA ALA A 151 -15.14 12.32 -1.17
C ALA A 151 -14.62 13.44 -0.25
N MET A 152 -13.84 14.38 -0.78
CA MET A 152 -13.40 15.55 0.00
C MET A 152 -14.58 16.42 0.46
N ALA A 153 -15.58 16.64 -0.40
CA ALA A 153 -16.77 17.39 -0.05
C ALA A 153 -17.59 16.72 1.07
N ALA A 154 -17.73 15.38 1.03
CA ALA A 154 -18.44 14.62 2.06
C ALA A 154 -17.75 14.71 3.43
N VAL A 155 -16.43 14.50 3.47
CA VAL A 155 -15.66 14.59 4.73
C VAL A 155 -15.75 15.99 5.34
N VAL A 156 -15.61 17.04 4.52
CA VAL A 156 -15.75 18.43 4.98
C VAL A 156 -17.18 18.74 5.45
N GLY A 157 -18.19 18.17 4.79
CA GLY A 157 -19.60 18.34 5.15
C GLY A 157 -19.99 17.67 6.47
N GLU A 158 -19.47 16.48 6.77
CA GLU A 158 -19.80 15.72 7.99
C GLU A 158 -19.06 16.23 9.23
N THR A 159 -17.80 16.65 9.09
CA THR A 159 -16.96 16.95 10.26
C THR A 159 -17.18 18.34 10.86
N GLY A 160 -17.73 19.31 10.13
CA GLY A 160 -18.02 20.65 10.64
C GLY A 160 -16.77 21.45 11.04
N VAL A 161 -16.92 22.77 11.24
CA VAL A 161 -15.76 23.70 11.37
C VAL A 161 -15.07 23.60 12.75
N ASP A 162 -15.80 23.27 13.81
CA ASP A 162 -15.28 23.26 15.19
C ASP A 162 -14.56 21.95 15.56
N ALA A 163 -15.04 20.79 15.11
CA ALA A 163 -14.29 19.53 15.27
C ALA A 163 -13.04 19.51 14.38
N LEU A 164 -13.04 20.25 13.26
CA LEU A 164 -11.86 20.46 12.43
C LEU A 164 -10.69 21.09 13.21
N LYS A 165 -10.94 21.99 14.18
CA LYS A 165 -9.87 22.68 14.93
C LYS A 165 -9.11 21.74 15.87
N SER A 166 -9.81 20.93 16.65
CA SER A 166 -9.15 19.96 17.55
C SER A 166 -8.47 18.85 16.76
N LEU A 167 -9.08 18.41 15.64
CA LEU A 167 -8.44 17.45 14.74
C LEU A 167 -7.25 18.06 13.99
N ALA A 168 -7.26 19.37 13.72
CA ALA A 168 -6.18 20.06 13.01
C ALA A 168 -4.85 19.98 13.76
N VAL A 169 -4.83 20.04 15.10
CA VAL A 169 -3.58 19.92 15.88
C VAL A 169 -2.97 18.52 15.69
N ILE A 170 -3.79 17.47 15.78
CA ILE A 170 -3.38 16.09 15.52
C ILE A 170 -2.92 15.93 14.06
N MET A 171 -3.66 16.50 13.11
CA MET A 171 -3.35 16.43 11.68
C MET A 171 -2.05 17.16 11.33
N ILE A 172 -1.79 18.33 11.92
CA ILE A 172 -0.52 19.03 11.75
C ILE A 172 0.62 18.16 12.27
N GLY A 173 0.47 17.55 13.44
CA GLY A 173 1.46 16.62 13.98
C GLY A 173 1.74 15.42 13.08
N PHE A 174 0.67 14.83 12.56
CA PHE A 174 0.75 13.74 11.59
C PHE A 174 1.50 14.18 10.33
N TYR A 175 1.11 15.28 9.69
CA TYR A 175 1.76 15.77 8.47
C TYR A 175 3.23 16.16 8.69
N VAL A 176 3.57 16.74 9.85
CA VAL A 176 4.96 17.03 10.23
C VAL A 176 5.75 15.74 10.37
N THR A 177 5.20 14.72 11.04
CA THR A 177 5.82 13.39 11.18
C THR A 177 6.07 12.76 9.81
N CYS A 178 5.06 12.74 8.94
CA CYS A 178 5.18 12.21 7.59
C CYS A 178 6.24 12.97 6.78
N LEU A 179 6.26 14.31 6.85
CA LEU A 179 7.22 15.14 6.15
C LEU A 179 8.66 14.85 6.60
N LEU A 180 8.89 14.77 7.92
CA LEU A 180 10.18 14.42 8.49
C LEU A 180 10.64 13.03 8.03
N PHE A 181 9.76 12.03 8.11
CA PHE A 181 10.08 10.67 7.68
C PHE A 181 10.40 10.61 6.17
N VAL A 182 9.57 11.22 5.32
CA VAL A 182 9.75 11.19 3.86
C VAL A 182 11.00 11.95 3.42
N VAL A 183 11.27 13.13 3.98
CA VAL A 183 12.40 13.96 3.54
C VAL A 183 13.71 13.49 4.16
N LEU A 184 13.73 13.18 5.47
CA LEU A 184 14.97 12.83 6.17
C LEU A 184 15.32 11.37 5.98
N VAL A 185 14.40 10.45 6.26
CA VAL A 185 14.69 9.01 6.25
C VAL A 185 14.66 8.48 4.83
N LEU A 186 13.51 8.56 4.15
CA LEU A 186 13.39 8.07 2.77
C LEU A 186 14.26 8.88 1.81
N GLY A 187 14.36 10.20 1.99
CA GLY A 187 15.22 11.04 1.17
C GLY A 187 16.71 10.71 1.30
N ALA A 188 17.22 10.50 2.52
CA ALA A 188 18.61 10.08 2.72
C ALA A 188 18.87 8.69 2.11
N LEU A 189 17.98 7.73 2.35
CA LEU A 189 18.12 6.37 1.85
C LEU A 189 18.09 6.32 0.32
N LEU A 190 17.17 7.03 -0.30
CA LEU A 190 17.06 7.12 -1.76
C LEU A 190 18.29 7.79 -2.39
N ARG A 191 18.86 8.80 -1.72
CA ARG A 191 20.09 9.48 -2.16
C ARG A 191 21.32 8.58 -2.01
N LEU A 192 21.44 7.84 -0.92
CA LEU A 192 22.59 6.97 -0.63
C LEU A 192 22.63 5.73 -1.53
N PHE A 193 21.51 5.04 -1.71
CA PHE A 193 21.47 3.75 -2.42
C PHE A 193 21.10 3.88 -3.90
N ALA A 194 20.13 4.74 -4.24
CA ALA A 194 19.64 4.88 -5.62
C ALA A 194 20.17 6.13 -6.34
N ARG A 195 20.79 7.07 -5.60
CA ARG A 195 21.22 8.40 -6.10
C ARG A 195 20.08 9.20 -6.74
N VAL A 196 18.82 8.90 -6.37
CA VAL A 196 17.63 9.60 -6.87
C VAL A 196 17.22 10.69 -5.87
N ASN A 197 16.74 11.82 -6.39
CA ASN A 197 16.20 12.90 -5.56
C ASN A 197 14.74 12.59 -5.19
N ILE A 198 14.44 12.56 -3.89
CA ILE A 198 13.09 12.30 -3.37
C ILE A 198 12.04 13.28 -3.91
N LEU A 199 12.38 14.56 -4.08
CA LEU A 199 11.44 15.57 -4.57
C LEU A 199 11.03 15.32 -6.03
N LEU A 200 11.95 14.78 -6.85
CA LEU A 200 11.63 14.38 -8.22
C LEU A 200 10.71 13.17 -8.25
N LEU A 201 10.94 12.21 -7.35
CA LEU A 201 10.07 11.04 -7.21
C LEU A 201 8.66 11.45 -6.75
N LEU A 202 8.56 12.33 -5.75
CA LEU A 202 7.29 12.87 -5.29
C LEU A 202 6.54 13.61 -6.41
N LYS A 203 7.24 14.44 -7.20
CA LYS A 203 6.64 15.10 -8.37
C LYS A 203 6.17 14.10 -9.42
N TYR A 204 6.91 13.03 -9.64
CA TYR A 204 6.54 11.97 -10.57
C TYR A 204 5.28 11.21 -10.12
N LEU A 205 5.11 11.02 -8.80
CA LEU A 205 3.98 10.30 -8.19
C LEU A 205 2.84 11.20 -7.69
N ALA A 206 2.89 12.52 -7.95
CA ALA A 206 1.92 13.48 -7.42
C ALA A 206 0.45 13.13 -7.73
N ARG A 207 0.17 12.59 -8.92
CA ARG A 207 -1.19 12.19 -9.30
C ARG A 207 -1.70 10.96 -8.55
N GLU A 208 -0.81 10.13 -8.04
CA GLU A 208 -1.16 8.96 -7.24
C GLU A 208 -1.38 9.39 -5.78
N PHE A 209 -0.55 10.29 -5.23
CA PHE A 209 -0.80 10.87 -3.91
C PHE A 209 -2.12 11.63 -3.83
N LEU A 210 -2.44 12.45 -4.86
CA LEU A 210 -3.73 13.13 -4.93
C LEU A 210 -4.90 12.15 -5.00
N LEU A 211 -4.74 11.03 -5.71
CA LEU A 211 -5.75 9.98 -5.75
C LEU A 211 -5.95 9.37 -4.36
N ILE A 212 -4.87 8.95 -3.70
CA ILE A 212 -4.93 8.33 -2.37
C ILE A 212 -5.56 9.27 -1.35
N LEU A 213 -5.12 10.53 -1.31
CA LEU A 213 -5.68 11.54 -0.40
C LEU A 213 -7.18 11.71 -0.61
N SER A 214 -7.61 11.63 -1.86
CA SER A 214 -9.00 11.86 -2.22
C SER A 214 -9.91 10.66 -2.05
N THR A 215 -9.39 9.44 -2.18
CA THR A 215 -10.16 8.20 -2.00
C THR A 215 -9.99 7.61 -0.61
N SER A 216 -9.09 8.18 0.19
CA SER A 216 -8.61 7.64 1.46
C SER A 216 -8.18 6.17 1.37
N SER A 217 -7.73 5.73 0.19
CA SER A 217 -7.38 4.33 -0.07
C SER A 217 -6.11 4.19 -0.91
N SER A 218 -5.09 3.59 -0.31
CA SER A 218 -3.83 3.25 -0.98
C SER A 218 -4.01 2.18 -2.07
N GLU A 219 -5.06 1.35 -2.00
CA GLU A 219 -5.35 0.32 -3.02
C GLU A 219 -5.67 0.96 -4.37
N SER A 220 -6.36 2.10 -4.36
CA SER A 220 -6.80 2.79 -5.57
C SER A 220 -5.63 3.24 -6.47
N ALA A 221 -4.46 3.52 -5.87
CA ALA A 221 -3.26 3.95 -6.59
C ALA A 221 -2.29 2.82 -6.93
N LEU A 222 -2.40 1.66 -6.27
CA LEU A 222 -1.50 0.52 -6.43
C LEU A 222 -1.27 0.13 -7.90
N PRO A 223 -2.30 0.04 -8.76
CA PRO A 223 -2.10 -0.35 -10.16
C PRO A 223 -1.25 0.65 -10.95
N ARG A 224 -1.43 1.95 -10.68
CA ARG A 224 -0.69 3.03 -11.35
C ARG A 224 0.74 3.10 -10.85
N LEU A 225 0.94 2.87 -9.56
CA LEU A 225 2.27 2.80 -8.97
C LEU A 225 3.10 1.69 -9.64
N ILE A 226 2.53 0.49 -9.81
CA ILE A 226 3.19 -0.62 -10.53
C ILE A 226 3.59 -0.19 -11.95
N ALA A 227 2.66 0.36 -12.74
CA ALA A 227 2.97 0.82 -14.10
C ALA A 227 4.07 1.90 -14.14
N LYS A 228 4.02 2.87 -13.23
CA LYS A 228 4.99 3.96 -13.17
C LYS A 228 6.37 3.48 -12.74
N MET A 229 6.45 2.53 -11.81
CA MET A 229 7.73 1.94 -11.40
C MET A 229 8.34 1.10 -12.53
N GLU A 230 7.52 0.35 -13.28
CA GLU A 230 7.99 -0.33 -14.50
C GLU A 230 8.51 0.67 -15.54
N HIS A 231 7.78 1.78 -15.77
CA HIS A 231 8.19 2.83 -16.69
C HIS A 231 9.48 3.53 -16.26
N LEU A 232 9.73 3.64 -14.95
CA LEU A 232 10.96 4.20 -14.39
C LEU A 232 12.18 3.26 -14.60
N GLY A 233 11.96 2.04 -15.08
CA GLY A 233 12.99 1.06 -15.40
C GLY A 233 13.20 -0.01 -14.32
N VAL A 234 12.36 -0.04 -13.28
CA VAL A 234 12.43 -1.10 -12.26
C VAL A 234 11.92 -2.40 -12.86
N SER A 235 12.70 -3.48 -12.69
CA SER A 235 12.33 -4.78 -13.26
C SER A 235 10.98 -5.27 -12.72
N ARG A 236 10.16 -5.86 -13.61
CA ARG A 236 8.84 -6.39 -13.26
C ARG A 236 8.80 -7.31 -12.05
N PRO A 237 9.76 -8.25 -11.86
CA PRO A 237 9.75 -9.11 -10.67
C PRO A 237 9.91 -8.31 -9.38
N VAL A 238 10.74 -7.26 -9.38
CA VAL A 238 10.95 -6.42 -8.20
C VAL A 238 9.71 -5.58 -7.91
N VAL A 239 9.16 -4.87 -8.90
CA VAL A 239 7.94 -4.06 -8.72
C VAL A 239 6.77 -4.94 -8.30
N GLY A 240 6.58 -6.06 -8.99
CA GLY A 240 5.49 -6.98 -8.78
C GLY A 240 5.45 -7.52 -7.36
N ILE A 241 6.60 -7.77 -6.73
CA ILE A 241 6.67 -8.28 -5.36
C ILE A 241 6.65 -7.13 -4.35
N THR A 242 7.54 -6.16 -4.49
CA THR A 242 7.77 -5.12 -3.46
C THR A 242 6.58 -4.19 -3.28
N VAL A 243 5.90 -3.78 -4.36
CA VAL A 243 4.80 -2.81 -4.28
C VAL A 243 3.55 -3.41 -3.61
N PRO A 244 3.04 -4.59 -4.02
CA PRO A 244 1.90 -5.22 -3.36
C PRO A 244 2.21 -5.70 -1.94
N THR A 245 3.40 -6.24 -1.67
CA THR A 245 3.79 -6.60 -0.31
C THR A 245 3.90 -5.35 0.57
N GLY A 246 4.46 -4.25 0.05
CA GLY A 246 4.54 -2.99 0.78
C GLY A 246 3.18 -2.41 1.13
N TYR A 247 2.18 -2.52 0.25
CA TYR A 247 0.81 -2.11 0.58
C TYR A 247 0.24 -2.83 1.81
N SER A 248 0.55 -4.12 1.99
CA SER A 248 0.01 -4.90 3.11
C SER A 248 0.90 -4.85 4.36
N PHE A 249 2.21 -4.66 4.23
CA PHE A 249 3.17 -4.81 5.33
C PHE A 249 3.95 -3.54 5.68
N ASN A 250 3.88 -2.48 4.87
CA ASN A 250 4.64 -1.24 5.07
C ASN A 250 3.71 -0.02 5.14
N LEU A 251 2.85 -0.01 6.15
CA LEU A 251 1.92 1.06 6.47
C LEU A 251 2.56 2.01 7.49
N ASP A 252 3.62 2.71 7.04
CA ASP A 252 4.46 3.55 7.91
C ASP A 252 3.77 4.84 8.39
N GLY A 253 2.71 5.26 7.71
CA GLY A 253 1.92 6.45 8.04
C GLY A 253 0.44 6.24 7.78
#